data_AF-K3V611-F1
#
_entry.id   AF-K3V611-F1
#
_cell.length_a   1.000
_cell.length_b   1.000
_cell.length_c   1.000
_cell.angle_alpha   90.00
_cell.angle_beta   90.00
_cell.angle_gamma   90.00
#
_symmetry.space_group_name_H-M   'P 1'
#
loop_
_entity.id
_entity.type
_entity.pdbx_description
1 polymer ?
#
loop_
_entity_poly.entity_id
_entity_poly.type
_entity_poly.pdbx_seq_one_letter_code
_entity_poly.pdbx_strand_id
1 'polypeptide(L)'
;MNTHHSRKEEIDRLFADLSPWDIIYLRKKIEATTITLAGFQDLPPELICTVLLYLDFDDYRCCTRVCRKWRELWAQGIVFRQALRQFFPGLQLAYPDISPQNLYARQVQKHVKWRQPYCSFTWIPWNLGASDNFIDLPEYAQPARQSTHVPWRSHYNNGKLAWQSSQRTFIIDDLQTRQRLRFIPPGSAMTGAEFQAVGMSDKLLVLLEMEPRMRKIHIVHLETREWKQLTLPTALQQAYLESTVVYLVTQTALMYFAWGGILKQLDKAKLERPIGTTHMFGGQPKVLPHPTMDNVAFVVRAFSNNYGDERLCSFVVTKFEDGKATWHSTESIANPLQNPQPDCHDYSWATVSFICKRSDNHGTFCIGLYRIQRSETSRLELCPCCEPRTRRGDWGAVTFNVLTQNFRQHEYLSTRLDVLWDADNRNQLVDRNLLKLENVHLWNDDLVLAAGKMSDDQKTDIYLQTLHPVGSHQAPSPQWAPVRITCILQAGGIEVFQDDDFLILPTLGGLTIYQPSTTPSDGIIIDDSWELSQVAHVQLLYSLVSMSEMLELKHNEMGCGLTTRNERSRGRPDSPQIVHSVDQWSPYPIDAVDFEYYYD
;
A
#
# COMPACT_ATOMS: atom_id res chain seq x y z
N MET A 1 -34.63 -60.43 6.97
CA MET A 1 -35.14 -59.05 7.08
C MET A 1 -34.86 -58.58 8.49
N ASN A 2 -33.79 -57.79 8.69
CA ASN A 2 -33.45 -57.24 10.00
C ASN A 2 -34.23 -55.94 10.18
N THR A 3 -35.21 -55.94 11.07
CA THR A 3 -35.91 -54.75 11.53
C THR A 3 -34.95 -53.92 12.37
N HIS A 4 -34.41 -52.84 11.80
CA HIS A 4 -33.73 -51.81 12.59
C HIS A 4 -34.78 -51.11 13.45
N HIS A 5 -34.83 -51.46 14.73
CA HIS A 5 -35.56 -50.65 15.70
C HIS A 5 -34.87 -49.30 15.86
N SER A 6 -35.67 -48.24 15.98
CA SER A 6 -35.12 -46.93 16.31
C SER A 6 -34.39 -47.02 17.64
N ARG A 7 -33.20 -46.41 17.76
CA ARG A 7 -32.42 -46.35 19.01
C ARG A 7 -33.28 -45.90 20.21
N LYS A 8 -34.30 -45.09 19.95
CA LYS A 8 -35.28 -44.66 20.93
C LYS A 8 -36.15 -45.82 21.45
N GLU A 9 -36.66 -46.68 20.56
CA GLU A 9 -37.51 -47.83 20.92
C GLU A 9 -36.77 -48.91 21.71
N GLU A 10 -35.47 -49.06 21.48
CA GLU A 10 -34.61 -49.95 22.27
C GLU A 10 -34.36 -49.39 23.68
N ILE A 11 -34.13 -48.08 23.77
CA ILE A 11 -33.99 -47.38 25.05
C ILE A 11 -35.31 -47.42 25.84
N ASP A 12 -36.44 -47.16 25.18
CA ASP A 12 -37.76 -47.19 25.82
C ASP A 12 -38.11 -48.60 26.32
N ARG A 13 -37.73 -49.65 25.58
CA ARG A 13 -37.85 -51.04 26.06
C ARG A 13 -36.96 -51.33 27.25
N LEU A 14 -35.70 -50.90 27.19
CA LEU A 14 -34.78 -51.04 28.32
C LEU A 14 -35.37 -50.37 29.56
N PHE A 15 -35.94 -49.17 29.43
CA PHE A 15 -36.58 -48.47 30.55
C PHE A 15 -37.82 -49.16 31.10
N ALA A 16 -38.57 -49.88 30.26
CA ALA A 16 -39.75 -50.63 30.69
C ALA A 16 -39.39 -51.86 31.55
N ASP A 17 -38.21 -52.44 31.35
CA ASP A 17 -37.75 -53.65 32.05
C ASP A 17 -36.97 -53.34 33.35
N LEU A 18 -36.70 -52.07 33.66
CA LEU A 18 -35.95 -51.69 34.85
C LEU A 18 -36.80 -51.74 36.11
N SER A 19 -36.26 -52.35 37.16
CA SER A 19 -36.89 -52.31 38.48
C SER A 19 -36.77 -50.91 39.12
N PRO A 20 -37.61 -50.58 40.12
CA PRO A 20 -37.47 -49.34 40.87
C PRO A 20 -36.07 -49.12 41.47
N TRP A 21 -35.36 -50.20 41.83
CA TRP A 21 -34.00 -50.14 42.36
C TRP A 21 -32.96 -49.84 41.27
N ASP A 22 -33.13 -50.39 40.08
CA ASP A 22 -32.27 -50.10 38.93
C ASP A 22 -32.44 -48.64 38.49
N ILE A 23 -33.65 -48.11 38.55
CA ILE A 23 -33.94 -46.69 38.28
C ILE A 23 -33.24 -45.78 39.28
N ILE A 24 -33.28 -46.10 40.58
CA ILE A 24 -32.58 -45.33 41.62
C ILE A 24 -31.05 -45.43 41.44
N TYR A 25 -30.53 -46.62 41.12
CA TYR A 25 -29.11 -46.83 40.85
C TYR A 25 -28.64 -46.06 39.60
N LEU A 26 -29.40 -46.12 38.51
CA LEU A 26 -29.13 -45.36 37.29
C LEU A 26 -29.24 -43.86 37.53
N ARG A 27 -30.22 -43.38 38.29
CA ARG A 27 -30.30 -41.96 38.68
C ARG A 27 -29.04 -41.53 39.43
N LYS A 28 -28.59 -42.32 40.42
CA LYS A 28 -27.35 -42.05 41.18
C LYS A 28 -26.11 -42.11 40.29
N LYS A 29 -26.06 -43.03 39.32
CA LYS A 29 -24.97 -43.15 38.34
C LYS A 29 -24.98 -41.98 37.35
N ILE A 30 -26.13 -41.58 36.82
CA ILE A 30 -26.30 -40.45 35.90
C ILE A 30 -25.98 -39.13 36.62
N GLU A 31 -26.46 -38.94 37.85
CA GLU A 31 -26.10 -37.80 38.70
C GLU A 31 -24.58 -37.76 39.00
N ALA A 32 -23.94 -38.93 39.12
CA ALA A 32 -22.49 -39.04 39.28
C ALA A 32 -21.70 -38.99 37.96
N THR A 33 -22.37 -39.09 36.81
CA THR A 33 -21.73 -39.09 35.49
C THR A 33 -21.84 -37.70 34.91
N THR A 34 -20.74 -36.96 34.88
CA THR A 34 -20.70 -35.68 34.19
C THR A 34 -20.88 -35.94 32.68
N ILE A 35 -21.97 -35.46 32.09
CA ILE A 35 -22.15 -35.49 30.63
C ILE A 35 -21.09 -34.57 30.03
N THR A 36 -19.95 -35.13 29.64
CA THR A 36 -18.96 -34.41 28.84
C THR A 36 -19.48 -34.34 27.41
N LEU A 37 -20.03 -33.18 27.04
CA LEU A 37 -20.29 -32.88 25.64
C LEU A 37 -18.95 -32.94 24.87
N ALA A 38 -19.00 -33.43 23.63
CA ALA A 38 -17.85 -33.50 22.74
C ALA A 38 -17.11 -32.15 22.74
N GLY A 39 -15.84 -32.17 23.12
CA GLY A 39 -15.01 -30.97 23.12
C GLY A 39 -14.57 -30.62 21.71
N PHE A 40 -13.94 -29.46 21.54
CA PHE A 40 -13.31 -29.07 20.26
C PHE A 40 -12.38 -30.16 19.69
N GLN A 41 -11.79 -30.95 20.57
CA GLN A 41 -10.89 -32.05 20.24
C GLN A 41 -11.55 -33.28 19.61
N ASP A 42 -12.86 -33.38 19.71
CA ASP A 42 -13.67 -34.48 19.19
C ASP A 42 -14.34 -34.08 17.87
N LEU A 43 -14.10 -32.84 17.39
CA LEU A 43 -14.64 -32.36 16.12
C LEU A 43 -13.86 -32.92 14.93
N PRO A 44 -14.54 -33.28 13.83
CA PRO A 44 -13.89 -33.64 12.59
C PRO A 44 -13.16 -32.42 11.97
N PRO A 45 -12.09 -32.66 11.19
CA PRO A 45 -11.25 -31.59 10.64
C PRO A 45 -12.02 -30.57 9.80
N GLU A 46 -13.09 -31.00 9.14
CA GLU A 46 -13.95 -30.15 8.30
C GLU A 46 -14.68 -29.10 9.14
N LEU A 47 -15.18 -29.46 10.32
CA LEU A 47 -15.82 -28.50 11.23
C LEU A 47 -14.81 -27.55 11.86
N ILE A 48 -13.58 -28.02 12.09
CA ILE A 48 -12.47 -27.18 12.54
C ILE A 48 -12.12 -26.14 11.46
N CYS A 49 -12.10 -26.54 10.18
CA CYS A 49 -11.95 -25.60 9.07
C CYS A 49 -13.07 -24.56 9.01
N THR A 50 -14.30 -24.91 9.39
CA THR A 50 -15.40 -23.94 9.49
C THR A 50 -15.16 -22.93 10.60
N VAL A 51 -14.67 -23.37 11.77
CA VAL A 51 -14.30 -22.47 12.88
C VAL A 51 -13.18 -21.53 12.45
N LEU A 52 -12.18 -22.03 11.71
CA LEU A 52 -11.05 -21.26 11.22
C LEU A 52 -11.47 -20.01 10.40
N LEU A 53 -12.58 -20.07 9.65
CA LEU A 53 -13.08 -18.94 8.86
C LEU A 53 -13.46 -17.72 9.72
N TYR A 54 -13.71 -17.93 11.01
CA TYR A 54 -14.05 -16.88 11.97
C TYR A 54 -12.86 -16.41 12.80
N LEU A 55 -11.68 -17.02 12.63
CA LEU A 55 -10.48 -16.64 13.35
C LEU A 55 -9.63 -15.71 12.51
N ASP A 56 -9.10 -14.67 13.14
CA ASP A 56 -7.99 -13.93 12.57
C ASP A 56 -6.66 -14.70 12.74
N PHE A 57 -5.57 -14.12 12.25
CA PHE A 57 -4.25 -14.75 12.33
C PHE A 57 -3.76 -14.92 13.78
N ASP A 58 -4.10 -13.99 14.68
CA ASP A 58 -3.65 -13.99 16.06
C ASP A 58 -4.46 -14.94 16.94
N ASP A 59 -5.77 -14.98 16.72
CA ASP A 59 -6.70 -15.94 17.30
C ASP A 59 -6.25 -17.36 16.97
N TYR A 60 -5.96 -17.64 15.69
CA TYR A 60 -5.43 -18.93 15.27
C TYR A 60 -4.13 -19.29 16.02
N ARG A 61 -3.20 -18.34 16.13
CA ARG A 61 -1.95 -18.55 16.89
C ARG A 61 -2.23 -18.83 18.37
N CYS A 62 -3.19 -18.13 18.98
CA CYS A 62 -3.61 -18.38 20.36
C CYS A 62 -4.21 -19.77 20.51
N CYS A 63 -5.09 -20.18 19.60
CA CYS A 63 -5.69 -21.51 19.59
C CYS A 63 -4.63 -22.62 19.53
N THR A 64 -3.54 -22.44 18.78
CA THR A 64 -2.42 -23.42 18.76
C THR A 64 -1.62 -23.51 20.07
N ARG A 65 -1.81 -22.56 20.99
CA ARG A 65 -1.11 -22.46 22.27
C ARG A 65 -1.94 -22.91 23.47
N VAL A 66 -3.25 -23.13 23.32
CA VAL A 66 -4.17 -23.52 24.41
C VAL A 66 -3.74 -24.82 25.09
N CYS A 67 -3.61 -25.91 24.33
CA CYS A 67 -3.14 -27.20 24.84
C CYS A 67 -2.51 -28.05 23.73
N ARG A 68 -1.88 -29.19 24.08
CA ARG A 68 -1.23 -30.09 23.12
C ARG A 68 -2.22 -30.63 22.07
N LYS A 69 -3.40 -31.08 22.49
CA LYS A 69 -4.45 -31.61 21.59
C LYS A 69 -4.92 -30.57 20.57
N TRP A 70 -5.17 -29.33 21.02
CA TRP A 70 -5.55 -28.24 20.13
C TRP A 70 -4.46 -27.97 19.09
N ARG A 71 -3.20 -27.92 19.53
CA ARG A 71 -2.08 -27.73 18.61
C ARG A 71 -2.03 -28.82 17.53
N GLU A 72 -2.21 -30.08 17.92
CA GLU A 72 -2.22 -31.22 16.98
C GLU A 72 -3.35 -31.10 15.95
N LEU A 73 -4.54 -30.67 16.38
CA LEU A 73 -5.70 -30.48 15.51
C LEU A 73 -5.52 -29.32 14.53
N TRP A 74 -5.05 -28.17 15.02
CA TRP A 74 -4.76 -27.01 14.16
C TRP A 74 -3.59 -27.28 13.20
N ALA A 75 -2.64 -28.13 13.61
CA ALA A 75 -1.53 -28.58 12.77
C ALA A 75 -1.87 -29.76 11.85
N GLN A 76 -3.10 -30.29 11.92
CA GLN A 76 -3.55 -31.37 11.05
C GLN A 76 -3.53 -30.90 9.59
N GLY A 77 -3.07 -31.77 8.67
CA GLY A 77 -2.72 -31.37 7.31
C GLY A 77 -3.82 -30.61 6.54
N ILE A 78 -5.10 -30.95 6.72
CA ILE A 78 -6.22 -30.26 6.05
C ILE A 78 -6.43 -28.87 6.64
N VAL A 79 -6.60 -28.79 7.97
CA VAL A 79 -6.81 -27.54 8.71
C VAL A 79 -5.66 -26.56 8.50
N PHE A 80 -4.43 -27.08 8.59
CA PHE A 80 -3.22 -26.27 8.44
C PHE A 80 -3.05 -25.70 7.02
N ARG A 81 -3.36 -26.49 5.99
CA ARG A 81 -3.36 -25.98 4.60
C ARG A 81 -4.46 -24.94 4.40
N GLN A 82 -5.62 -25.11 5.02
CA GLN A 82 -6.68 -24.10 4.97
C GLN A 82 -6.25 -22.81 5.67
N ALA A 83 -5.59 -22.90 6.83
CA ALA A 83 -5.05 -21.75 7.56
C ALA A 83 -4.02 -20.99 6.72
N LEU A 84 -3.12 -21.71 6.04
CA LEU A 84 -2.17 -21.09 5.12
C LEU A 84 -2.86 -20.36 3.96
N ARG A 85 -3.91 -20.94 3.37
CA ARG A 85 -4.67 -20.29 2.28
C ARG A 85 -5.44 -19.06 2.76
N GLN A 86 -5.93 -19.08 4.00
CA GLN A 86 -6.65 -17.97 4.59
C GLN A 86 -5.71 -16.83 4.97
N PHE A 87 -4.62 -17.09 5.68
CA PHE A 87 -3.74 -16.03 6.18
C PHE A 87 -2.66 -15.60 5.20
N PHE A 88 -2.19 -16.49 4.32
CA PHE A 88 -1.12 -16.21 3.35
C PHE A 88 -1.49 -16.75 1.96
N PRO A 89 -2.48 -16.14 1.29
CA PRO A 89 -3.04 -16.64 0.03
C PRO A 89 -1.95 -16.72 -1.03
N GLY A 90 -1.83 -17.83 -1.75
CA GLY A 90 -0.82 -17.98 -2.81
C GLY A 90 0.58 -18.38 -2.32
N LEU A 91 0.87 -18.38 -1.02
CA LEU A 91 2.20 -18.76 -0.50
C LEU A 91 2.63 -20.18 -0.93
N GLN A 92 1.71 -21.14 -0.86
CA GLN A 92 1.96 -22.52 -1.31
C GLN A 92 2.11 -22.64 -2.83
N LEU A 93 1.47 -21.75 -3.60
CA LEU A 93 1.55 -21.74 -5.06
C LEU A 93 2.85 -21.09 -5.54
N ALA A 94 3.35 -20.10 -4.81
CA ALA A 94 4.62 -19.44 -5.08
C ALA A 94 5.83 -20.37 -4.80
N TYR A 95 5.71 -21.23 -3.78
CA TYR A 95 6.80 -22.08 -3.32
C TYR A 95 6.35 -23.55 -3.15
N PRO A 96 6.06 -24.28 -4.25
CA PRO A 96 5.52 -25.63 -4.20
C PRO A 96 6.49 -26.66 -3.58
N ASP A 97 7.79 -26.40 -3.68
CA ASP A 97 8.84 -27.34 -3.23
C ASP A 97 9.13 -27.26 -1.73
N ILE A 98 8.58 -26.27 -1.02
CA ILE A 98 8.82 -26.05 0.41
C ILE A 98 7.66 -26.62 1.23
N SER A 99 7.97 -27.32 2.32
CA SER A 99 6.93 -27.87 3.19
C SER A 99 6.03 -26.74 3.76
N PRO A 100 4.70 -26.96 3.86
CA PRO A 100 3.77 -25.98 4.43
C PRO A 100 4.19 -25.48 5.81
N GLN A 101 4.73 -26.36 6.65
CA GLN A 101 5.16 -26.01 8.01
C GLN A 101 6.33 -25.03 7.99
N ASN A 102 7.30 -25.23 7.10
CA ASN A 102 8.44 -24.32 6.95
C ASN A 102 8.00 -22.97 6.37
N LEU A 103 7.08 -22.97 5.40
CA LEU A 103 6.49 -21.74 4.85
C LEU A 103 5.77 -20.94 5.95
N TYR A 104 4.91 -21.60 6.73
CA TYR A 104 4.21 -20.97 7.85
C TYR A 104 5.19 -20.39 8.87
N ALA A 105 6.19 -21.17 9.30
CA ALA A 105 7.17 -20.73 10.29
C ALA A 105 7.92 -19.47 9.83
N ARG A 106 8.36 -19.45 8.56
CA ARG A 106 9.03 -18.28 7.96
C ARG A 106 8.11 -17.05 7.92
N GLN A 107 6.86 -17.22 7.49
CA GLN A 107 5.94 -16.10 7.34
C GLN A 107 5.47 -15.55 8.69
N VAL A 108 5.25 -16.43 9.69
CA VAL A 108 4.98 -16.03 11.07
C VAL A 108 6.16 -15.26 11.66
N GLN A 109 7.40 -15.72 11.41
CA GLN A 109 8.59 -15.02 11.88
C GLN A 109 8.66 -13.59 11.33
N LYS A 110 8.36 -13.41 10.04
CA LYS A 110 8.28 -12.07 9.41
C LYS A 110 7.20 -11.23 10.07
N HIS A 111 5.96 -11.74 10.18
CA HIS A 111 4.86 -11.02 10.83
C HIS A 111 5.20 -10.61 12.27
N VAL A 112 5.79 -11.50 13.07
CA VAL A 112 6.17 -11.20 14.45
C VAL A 112 7.33 -10.20 14.52
N LYS A 113 8.29 -10.27 13.58
CA LYS A 113 9.40 -9.32 13.50
C LYS A 113 8.88 -7.90 13.29
N TRP A 114 7.87 -7.69 12.47
CA TRP A 114 7.34 -6.35 12.19
C TRP A 114 6.38 -5.79 13.24
N ARG A 115 6.03 -6.59 14.24
CA ARG A 115 5.26 -6.15 15.42
C ARG A 115 6.14 -5.69 16.58
N GLN A 116 7.45 -5.62 16.38
CA GLN A 116 8.34 -5.07 17.40
C GLN A 116 8.01 -3.58 17.61
N PRO A 117 8.04 -3.07 18.86
CA PRO A 117 7.62 -1.71 19.19
C PRO A 117 8.60 -0.63 18.74
N TYR A 118 9.82 -1.00 18.35
CA TYR A 118 10.86 -0.06 17.97
C TYR A 118 11.49 -0.38 16.63
N CYS A 119 12.32 0.55 16.17
CA CYS A 119 13.07 0.44 14.94
C CYS A 119 14.55 0.76 15.20
N SER A 120 15.44 0.04 14.54
CA SER A 120 16.82 0.44 14.33
C SER A 120 17.00 0.96 12.93
N PHE A 121 17.86 1.95 12.76
CA PHE A 121 18.15 2.51 11.45
C PHE A 121 19.64 2.45 11.13
N THR A 122 19.96 2.38 9.84
CA THR A 122 21.30 2.56 9.30
C THR A 122 21.22 3.63 8.22
N TRP A 123 22.05 4.66 8.33
CA TRP A 123 22.17 5.72 7.33
C TRP A 123 23.38 5.46 6.44
N ILE A 124 23.18 5.57 5.13
CA ILE A 124 24.19 5.35 4.10
C ILE A 124 24.20 6.58 3.19
N PRO A 125 25.28 7.38 3.16
CA PRO A 125 25.36 8.53 2.26
C PRO A 125 25.41 8.13 0.78
N TRP A 126 24.91 9.01 -0.10
CA TRP A 126 25.04 8.82 -1.55
C TRP A 126 26.49 9.01 -2.01
N ASN A 127 27.19 7.89 -2.16
CA ASN A 127 28.56 7.86 -2.67
C ASN A 127 28.59 7.51 -4.16
N LEU A 128 29.22 8.35 -4.99
CA LEU A 128 29.50 8.03 -6.40
C LEU A 128 30.80 7.27 -6.59
N GLY A 129 31.71 7.26 -5.61
CA GLY A 129 32.96 6.50 -5.68
C GLY A 129 32.96 5.24 -4.82
N ALA A 130 34.15 4.79 -4.45
CA ALA A 130 34.35 3.78 -3.41
C ALA A 130 33.56 4.15 -2.14
N SER A 131 32.92 3.15 -1.55
CA SER A 131 32.05 3.27 -0.37
C SER A 131 32.45 2.21 0.64
N ASP A 132 32.44 2.54 1.93
CA ASP A 132 32.66 1.55 2.98
C ASP A 132 31.51 0.52 3.08
N ASN A 133 30.33 0.91 2.56
CA ASN A 133 29.13 0.10 2.61
C ASN A 133 28.95 -0.82 1.40
N PHE A 134 29.56 -0.48 0.25
CA PHE A 134 29.37 -1.21 -1.01
C PHE A 134 30.68 -1.44 -1.74
N ILE A 135 30.84 -2.67 -2.24
CA ILE A 135 32.02 -3.11 -2.98
C ILE A 135 31.73 -2.94 -4.47
N ASP A 136 32.47 -2.04 -5.12
CA ASP A 136 32.51 -1.94 -6.57
C ASP A 136 33.23 -3.16 -7.16
N LEU A 137 32.78 -3.63 -8.32
CA LEU A 137 33.52 -4.65 -9.06
C LEU A 137 34.88 -4.09 -9.55
N PRO A 138 35.95 -4.91 -9.59
CA PRO A 138 37.31 -4.42 -9.87
C PRO A 138 37.44 -3.57 -11.13
N GLU A 139 36.68 -3.92 -12.18
CA GLU A 139 36.65 -3.24 -13.47
C GLU A 139 36.09 -1.80 -13.41
N TYR A 140 35.34 -1.46 -12.36
CA TYR A 140 34.63 -0.19 -12.20
C TYR A 140 34.95 0.54 -10.90
N ALA A 141 36.01 0.12 -10.20
CA ALA A 141 36.47 0.78 -8.99
C ALA A 141 36.81 2.24 -9.30
N GLN A 142 36.03 3.16 -8.75
CA GLN A 142 36.29 4.59 -8.83
C GLN A 142 36.78 5.10 -7.47
N PRO A 143 37.71 6.08 -7.44
CA PRO A 143 38.12 6.70 -6.18
C PRO A 143 36.90 7.30 -5.48
N ALA A 144 36.91 7.30 -4.15
CA ALA A 144 35.83 7.82 -3.32
C ALA A 144 35.48 9.27 -3.75
N ARG A 145 34.23 9.49 -4.14
CA ARG A 145 33.70 10.79 -4.50
C ARG A 145 32.27 10.88 -3.98
N GLN A 146 32.01 11.84 -3.10
CA GLN A 146 30.65 12.13 -2.66
C GLN A 146 29.84 12.67 -3.84
N SER A 147 28.57 12.28 -3.94
CA SER A 147 27.69 12.83 -4.95
C SER A 147 27.40 14.30 -4.65
N THR A 148 27.64 15.18 -5.62
CA THR A 148 27.11 16.55 -5.58
C THR A 148 25.74 16.65 -6.27
N HIS A 149 25.14 15.51 -6.65
CA HIS A 149 23.84 15.44 -7.34
C HIS A 149 22.89 14.53 -6.56
N VAL A 150 21.69 15.04 -6.26
CA VAL A 150 20.61 14.27 -5.63
C VAL A 150 20.20 13.14 -6.58
N PRO A 151 20.01 11.90 -6.11
CA PRO A 151 19.42 10.86 -6.95
C PRO A 151 18.03 11.27 -7.43
N TRP A 152 17.84 11.28 -8.75
CA TRP A 152 16.61 11.84 -9.34
C TRP A 152 15.42 10.87 -9.26
N ARG A 153 15.69 9.55 -9.21
CA ARG A 153 14.71 8.46 -9.09
C ARG A 153 15.35 7.24 -8.48
N SER A 154 14.59 6.54 -7.64
CA SER A 154 14.98 5.26 -7.09
C SER A 154 13.98 4.18 -7.53
N HIS A 155 14.48 2.99 -7.83
CA HIS A 155 13.67 1.80 -8.06
C HIS A 155 14.20 0.69 -7.19
N TYR A 156 13.31 -0.05 -6.55
CA TYR A 156 13.69 -1.12 -5.65
C TYR A 156 12.96 -2.41 -6.01
N ASN A 157 13.69 -3.52 -6.02
CA ASN A 157 13.12 -4.85 -6.19
C ASN A 157 14.05 -5.90 -5.57
N ASN A 158 13.51 -6.74 -4.68
CA ASN A 158 14.17 -7.93 -4.13
C ASN A 158 15.62 -7.70 -3.68
N GLY A 159 15.81 -6.77 -2.75
CA GLY A 159 17.11 -6.43 -2.18
C GLY A 159 18.00 -5.54 -3.05
N LYS A 160 17.62 -5.23 -4.29
CA LYS A 160 18.38 -4.35 -5.18
C LYS A 160 17.74 -2.97 -5.26
N LEU A 161 18.57 -1.93 -5.16
CA LEU A 161 18.18 -0.53 -5.28
C LEU A 161 18.89 0.10 -6.47
N ALA A 162 18.15 0.42 -7.52
CA ALA A 162 18.63 1.24 -8.62
C ALA A 162 18.40 2.72 -8.30
N TRP A 163 19.43 3.53 -8.46
CA TRP A 163 19.35 4.98 -8.33
C TRP A 163 20.19 5.67 -9.39
N GLN A 164 19.83 6.92 -9.68
CA GLN A 164 20.37 7.65 -10.81
C GLN A 164 21.04 8.94 -10.36
N SER A 165 22.36 9.04 -10.52
CA SER A 165 23.12 10.24 -10.14
C SER A 165 23.09 11.35 -11.21
N SER A 166 22.90 10.97 -12.47
CA SER A 166 22.77 11.87 -13.61
C SER A 166 21.92 11.19 -14.68
N GLN A 167 21.45 11.93 -15.69
CA GLN A 167 20.73 11.37 -16.84
C GLN A 167 21.53 10.33 -17.66
N ARG A 168 22.78 10.05 -17.31
CA ARG A 168 23.69 9.16 -18.06
C ARG A 168 24.33 8.07 -17.19
N THR A 169 24.24 8.18 -15.87
CA THR A 169 24.90 7.27 -14.93
C THR A 169 23.88 6.62 -14.02
N PHE A 170 23.86 5.28 -14.03
CA PHE A 170 22.95 4.46 -13.24
C PHE A 170 23.75 3.56 -12.32
N ILE A 171 23.31 3.46 -11.07
CA ILE A 171 23.95 2.66 -10.03
C ILE A 171 22.90 1.70 -9.49
N ILE A 172 23.31 0.45 -9.27
CA ILE A 172 22.49 -0.56 -8.62
C ILE A 172 23.26 -1.07 -7.41
N ASP A 173 22.69 -0.84 -6.24
CA ASP A 173 23.19 -1.33 -4.97
C ASP A 173 22.41 -2.55 -4.53
N ASP A 174 23.10 -3.67 -4.39
CA ASP A 174 22.53 -4.87 -3.78
C ASP A 174 22.70 -4.78 -2.26
N LEU A 175 21.60 -4.56 -1.55
CA LEU A 175 21.57 -4.37 -0.11
C LEU A 175 21.84 -5.66 0.66
N GLN A 176 21.69 -6.82 0.03
CA GLN A 176 21.94 -8.13 0.65
C GLN A 176 23.41 -8.53 0.49
N THR A 177 23.97 -8.41 -0.71
CA THR A 177 25.35 -8.81 -1.01
C THR A 177 26.36 -7.68 -0.81
N ARG A 178 25.89 -6.44 -0.63
CA ARG A 178 26.69 -5.21 -0.58
C ARG A 178 27.53 -4.99 -1.84
N GLN A 179 27.09 -5.50 -2.97
CA GLN A 179 27.73 -5.28 -4.26
C GLN A 179 27.12 -4.06 -4.97
N ARG A 180 27.98 -3.29 -5.65
CA ARG A 180 27.57 -2.16 -6.47
C ARG A 180 27.85 -2.44 -7.94
N LEU A 181 26.82 -2.24 -8.76
CA LEU A 181 26.90 -2.29 -10.21
C LEU A 181 26.69 -0.90 -10.79
N ARG A 182 27.42 -0.60 -11.88
CA ARG A 182 27.41 0.70 -12.55
C ARG A 182 27.14 0.51 -14.02
N PHE A 183 26.23 1.31 -14.54
CA PHE A 183 25.83 1.25 -15.93
C PHE A 183 25.91 2.62 -16.57
N ILE A 184 26.54 2.67 -17.74
CA ILE A 184 26.47 3.79 -18.67
C ILE A 184 25.81 3.22 -19.92
N PRO A 185 24.60 3.67 -20.28
CA PRO A 185 23.91 3.19 -21.46
C PRO A 185 24.79 3.42 -22.70
N PRO A 186 24.86 2.47 -23.66
CA PRO A 186 25.69 2.63 -24.86
C PRO A 186 25.41 3.93 -25.62
N GLY A 187 24.14 4.36 -25.69
CA GLY A 187 23.76 5.64 -26.30
C GLY A 187 24.25 6.87 -25.55
N SER A 188 24.43 6.82 -24.24
CA SER A 188 24.98 7.96 -23.48
C SER A 188 26.45 8.19 -23.81
N ALA A 189 27.23 7.11 -23.91
CA ALA A 189 28.65 7.19 -24.21
C ALA A 189 28.91 7.60 -25.68
N MET A 190 28.09 7.11 -26.62
CA MET A 190 28.33 7.33 -28.06
C MET A 190 27.69 8.61 -28.60
N THR A 191 26.45 8.93 -28.19
CA THR A 191 25.66 10.02 -28.79
C THR A 191 25.26 11.10 -27.79
N GLY A 192 25.70 10.98 -26.52
CA GLY A 192 25.30 11.91 -25.46
C GLY A 192 23.83 11.81 -25.07
N ALA A 193 23.16 10.70 -25.42
CA ALA A 193 21.73 10.53 -25.14
C ALA A 193 21.45 10.48 -23.63
N GLU A 194 20.32 11.08 -23.24
CA GLU A 194 19.84 11.16 -21.87
C GLU A 194 18.77 10.11 -21.61
N PHE A 195 18.89 9.45 -20.46
CA PHE A 195 18.05 8.34 -20.06
C PHE A 195 17.42 8.57 -18.69
N GLN A 196 16.30 7.90 -18.46
CA GLN A 196 15.63 7.85 -17.17
C GLN A 196 15.29 6.40 -16.82
N ALA A 197 15.55 5.98 -15.58
CA ALA A 197 15.09 4.68 -15.09
C ALA A 197 13.56 4.71 -14.91
N VAL A 198 12.86 3.75 -15.50
CA VAL A 198 11.38 3.67 -15.49
C VAL A 198 10.84 2.43 -14.79
N GLY A 199 11.68 1.45 -14.50
CA GLY A 199 11.31 0.28 -13.69
C GLY A 199 12.43 -0.76 -13.61
N MET A 200 12.33 -1.64 -12.60
CA MET A 200 13.32 -2.68 -12.33
C MET A 200 12.67 -3.96 -11.79
N SER A 201 13.26 -5.11 -12.15
CA SER A 201 13.08 -6.41 -11.49
C SER A 201 14.41 -6.86 -10.86
N ASP A 202 14.42 -8.00 -10.19
CA ASP A 202 15.64 -8.65 -9.70
C ASP A 202 16.68 -8.92 -10.81
N LYS A 203 16.25 -9.02 -12.08
CA LYS A 203 17.10 -9.36 -13.23
C LYS A 203 17.20 -8.30 -14.31
N LEU A 204 16.24 -7.38 -14.43
CA LEU A 204 16.18 -6.40 -15.52
C LEU A 204 16.07 -4.98 -14.99
N LEU A 205 16.73 -4.03 -15.66
CA LEU A 205 16.50 -2.59 -15.49
C LEU A 205 16.06 -2.00 -16.83
N VAL A 206 15.00 -1.20 -16.82
CA VAL A 206 14.45 -0.54 -18.02
C VAL A 206 14.73 0.95 -17.95
N LEU A 207 15.36 1.45 -19.01
CA LEU A 207 15.74 2.84 -19.20
C LEU A 207 14.95 3.42 -20.38
N LEU A 208 14.44 4.64 -20.23
CA LEU A 208 13.74 5.41 -21.25
C LEU A 208 14.68 6.48 -21.81
N GLU A 209 14.85 6.54 -23.13
CA GLU A 209 15.54 7.64 -23.82
C GLU A 209 14.62 8.87 -23.86
N MET A 210 15.04 9.99 -23.24
CA MET A 210 14.15 11.13 -22.96
C MET A 210 13.77 11.93 -24.21
N GLU A 211 14.69 12.09 -25.17
CA GLU A 211 14.48 12.90 -26.36
C GLU A 211 14.64 12.09 -27.65
N PRO A 212 13.94 12.45 -28.76
CA PRO A 212 12.96 13.52 -28.88
C PRO A 212 11.49 13.08 -28.68
N ARG A 213 11.21 11.79 -28.40
CA ARG A 213 9.82 11.27 -28.40
C ARG A 213 9.45 10.32 -27.26
N MET A 214 10.37 9.98 -26.34
CA MET A 214 10.13 9.03 -25.25
C MET A 214 9.57 7.67 -25.74
N ARG A 215 10.02 7.21 -26.90
CA ARG A 215 9.57 5.95 -27.55
C ARG A 215 10.62 4.86 -27.53
N LYS A 216 11.88 5.19 -27.29
CA LYS A 216 12.95 4.20 -27.25
C LYS A 216 13.22 3.82 -25.82
N ILE A 217 13.25 2.52 -25.57
CA ILE A 217 13.62 1.97 -24.28
C ILE A 217 14.82 1.04 -24.45
N HIS A 218 15.66 1.02 -23.42
CA HIS A 218 16.80 0.14 -23.30
C HIS A 218 16.57 -0.75 -22.09
N ILE A 219 16.64 -2.06 -22.30
CA ILE A 219 16.49 -3.07 -21.26
C ILE A 219 17.86 -3.67 -21.05
N VAL A 220 18.38 -3.58 -19.84
CA VAL A 220 19.64 -4.22 -19.45
C VAL A 220 19.36 -5.42 -18.56
N HIS A 221 20.01 -6.53 -18.87
CA HIS A 221 20.01 -7.70 -17.99
C HIS A 221 21.12 -7.54 -16.96
N LEU A 222 20.77 -7.54 -15.68
CA LEU A 222 21.68 -7.16 -14.59
C LEU A 222 22.84 -8.15 -14.41
N GLU A 223 22.57 -9.44 -14.64
CA GLU A 223 23.60 -10.50 -14.53
C GLU A 223 24.52 -10.55 -15.76
N THR A 224 23.94 -10.71 -16.97
CA THR A 224 24.74 -10.86 -18.21
C THR A 224 25.27 -9.53 -18.77
N ARG A 225 24.73 -8.40 -18.30
CA ARG A 225 25.03 -7.03 -18.79
C ARG A 225 24.74 -6.82 -20.27
N GLU A 226 23.93 -7.68 -20.86
CA GLU A 226 23.46 -7.53 -22.23
C GLU A 226 22.38 -6.44 -22.31
N TRP A 227 22.36 -5.75 -23.44
CA TRP A 227 21.42 -4.66 -23.71
C TRP A 227 20.49 -5.03 -24.85
N LYS A 228 19.23 -4.69 -24.71
CA LYS A 228 18.25 -4.73 -25.81
C LYS A 228 17.58 -3.37 -25.95
N GLN A 229 17.47 -2.91 -27.19
CA GLN A 229 16.77 -1.68 -27.53
C GLN A 229 15.42 -2.03 -28.16
N LEU A 230 14.36 -1.41 -27.66
CA LEU A 230 13.01 -1.53 -28.24
C LEU A 230 12.49 -0.15 -28.61
N THR A 231 11.78 -0.08 -29.74
CA THR A 231 11.09 1.15 -30.17
C THR A 231 9.59 0.93 -30.05
N LEU A 232 8.94 1.78 -29.25
CA LEU A 232 7.51 1.73 -28.95
C LEU A 232 6.71 2.53 -29.99
N PRO A 233 5.46 2.13 -30.27
CA PRO A 233 4.60 2.84 -31.20
C PRO A 233 4.30 4.29 -30.76
N THR A 234 4.14 4.49 -29.45
CA THR A 234 3.83 5.78 -28.80
C THR A 234 4.64 5.93 -27.52
N ALA A 235 4.60 7.13 -26.91
CA ALA A 235 5.40 7.43 -25.73
C ALA A 235 5.08 6.47 -24.58
N LEU A 236 6.12 6.02 -23.88
CA LEU A 236 5.97 5.18 -22.69
C LEU A 236 5.26 5.99 -21.60
N GLN A 237 4.22 5.40 -21.01
CA GLN A 237 3.59 5.95 -19.81
C GLN A 237 4.07 5.23 -18.56
N GLN A 238 4.14 3.90 -18.61
CA GLN A 238 4.55 3.11 -17.45
C GLN A 238 5.14 1.75 -17.86
N ALA A 239 6.04 1.23 -17.05
CA ALA A 239 6.61 -0.10 -17.17
C ALA A 239 6.34 -0.92 -15.90
N TYR A 240 6.04 -2.21 -16.07
CA TYR A 240 5.86 -3.19 -15.00
C TYR A 240 6.76 -4.38 -15.29
N LEU A 241 7.47 -4.86 -14.28
CA LEU A 241 8.50 -5.88 -14.47
C LEU A 241 8.37 -6.95 -13.41
N GLU A 242 8.67 -8.18 -13.80
CA GLU A 242 8.83 -9.32 -12.90
C GLU A 242 9.82 -10.30 -13.54
N SER A 243 10.85 -10.72 -12.79
CA SER A 243 11.90 -11.61 -13.30
C SER A 243 12.46 -11.09 -14.64
N THR A 244 12.31 -11.84 -15.72
CA THR A 244 12.80 -11.54 -17.07
C THR A 244 11.74 -10.98 -18.01
N VAL A 245 10.59 -10.54 -17.50
CA VAL A 245 9.47 -10.04 -18.30
C VAL A 245 9.20 -8.56 -18.01
N VAL A 246 8.92 -7.82 -19.08
CA VAL A 246 8.57 -6.40 -19.03
C VAL A 246 7.24 -6.17 -19.74
N TYR A 247 6.30 -5.55 -19.05
CA TYR A 247 5.05 -5.04 -19.59
C TYR A 247 5.13 -3.52 -19.74
N LEU A 248 4.69 -3.03 -20.89
CA LEU A 248 4.84 -1.64 -21.30
C LEU A 248 3.47 -1.07 -21.63
N VAL A 249 3.10 -0.01 -20.92
CA VAL A 249 1.85 0.72 -21.14
C VAL A 249 2.18 2.01 -21.88
N THR A 250 1.56 2.18 -23.04
CA THR A 250 1.61 3.41 -23.82
C THR A 250 0.21 3.99 -23.98
N GLN A 251 0.12 5.21 -24.51
CA GLN A 251 -1.17 5.86 -24.81
C GLN A 251 -2.10 5.00 -25.68
N THR A 252 -1.53 4.16 -26.55
CA THR A 252 -2.28 3.43 -27.59
C THR A 252 -2.17 1.93 -27.51
N ALA A 253 -1.23 1.36 -26.74
CA ALA A 253 -0.98 -0.08 -26.69
C ALA A 253 -0.59 -0.56 -25.29
N LEU A 254 -0.93 -1.81 -24.98
CA LEU A 254 -0.30 -2.56 -23.89
C LEU A 254 0.54 -3.63 -24.56
N MET A 255 1.82 -3.71 -24.22
CA MET A 255 2.76 -4.64 -24.83
C MET A 255 3.50 -5.41 -23.75
N TYR A 256 4.04 -6.58 -24.11
CA TYR A 256 4.92 -7.33 -23.24
C TYR A 256 6.13 -7.85 -24.02
N PHE A 257 7.23 -7.98 -23.30
CA PHE A 257 8.50 -8.47 -23.79
C PHE A 257 9.10 -9.39 -22.74
N ALA A 258 9.35 -10.64 -23.10
CA ALA A 258 10.14 -11.56 -22.30
C ALA A 258 11.58 -11.56 -22.82
N TRP A 259 12.56 -11.64 -21.92
CA TRP A 259 13.97 -11.73 -22.31
C TRP A 259 14.19 -12.91 -23.28
N GLY A 260 15.04 -12.73 -24.28
CA GLY A 260 15.18 -13.68 -25.40
C GLY A 260 14.04 -13.70 -26.44
N GLY A 261 12.89 -13.10 -26.16
CA GLY A 261 11.72 -13.09 -27.05
C GLY A 261 11.60 -11.88 -27.97
N ILE A 262 10.40 -11.70 -28.52
CA ILE A 262 9.98 -10.53 -29.33
C ILE A 262 8.94 -9.70 -28.57
N LEU A 263 8.86 -8.40 -28.87
CA LEU A 263 7.82 -7.51 -28.34
C LEU A 263 6.46 -7.91 -28.93
N LYS A 264 5.48 -8.17 -28.06
CA LYS A 264 4.12 -8.58 -28.44
C LYS A 264 3.10 -7.60 -27.86
N GLN A 265 2.00 -7.40 -28.57
CA GLN A 265 0.89 -6.57 -28.10
C GLN A 265 -0.18 -7.44 -27.42
N LEU A 266 -0.72 -6.96 -26.29
CA LEU A 266 -1.86 -7.56 -25.60
C LEU A 266 -3.16 -7.24 -26.33
N ASP A 267 -4.04 -8.22 -26.46
CA ASP A 267 -5.35 -8.05 -27.11
C ASP A 267 -6.26 -7.12 -26.30
N LYS A 268 -6.55 -5.94 -26.86
CA LYS A 268 -7.39 -4.94 -26.20
C LYS A 268 -8.89 -5.22 -26.33
N ALA A 269 -9.31 -6.13 -27.21
CA ALA A 269 -10.71 -6.31 -27.57
C ALA A 269 -11.62 -6.63 -26.36
N LYS A 270 -11.07 -7.28 -25.32
CA LYS A 270 -11.81 -7.64 -24.10
C LYS A 270 -11.61 -6.70 -22.92
N LEU A 271 -10.94 -5.56 -23.11
CA LEU A 271 -10.78 -4.55 -22.08
C LEU A 271 -11.96 -3.55 -22.14
N GLU A 272 -13.18 -4.08 -22.02
CA GLU A 272 -14.41 -3.29 -22.08
C GLU A 272 -14.58 -2.42 -20.82
N ARG A 273 -15.28 -1.29 -20.98
CA ARG A 273 -15.65 -0.39 -19.89
C ARG A 273 -17.07 -0.74 -19.43
N PRO A 274 -17.32 -0.91 -18.12
CA PRO A 274 -18.67 -1.12 -17.63
C PRO A 274 -19.59 0.06 -18.00
N ILE A 275 -20.82 -0.25 -18.42
CA ILE A 275 -21.82 0.75 -18.82
C ILE A 275 -22.08 1.70 -17.65
N GLY A 276 -22.17 3.01 -17.92
CA GLY A 276 -22.52 4.02 -16.92
C GLY A 276 -21.39 4.39 -15.95
N THR A 277 -20.19 3.87 -16.11
CA THR A 277 -19.03 4.25 -15.28
C THR A 277 -18.17 5.28 -15.97
N THR A 278 -17.41 6.09 -15.23
CA THR A 278 -16.36 6.97 -15.74
C THR A 278 -14.98 6.42 -15.42
N HIS A 279 -14.01 6.61 -16.32
CA HIS A 279 -12.63 6.32 -15.95
C HIS A 279 -12.29 7.21 -14.77
N MET A 280 -11.73 6.62 -13.72
CA MET A 280 -11.02 7.44 -12.75
C MET A 280 -9.96 8.23 -13.56
N PHE A 281 -9.77 9.51 -13.23
CA PHE A 281 -8.60 10.22 -13.74
C PHE A 281 -7.34 9.34 -13.40
N GLY A 282 -6.26 9.45 -14.19
CA GLY A 282 -5.09 8.58 -13.96
C GLY A 282 -5.33 7.08 -14.21
N GLY A 283 -6.55 6.69 -14.61
CA GLY A 283 -7.03 5.32 -14.86
C GLY A 283 -6.44 4.67 -16.11
N GLN A 284 -5.18 4.97 -16.44
CA GLN A 284 -4.43 4.17 -17.39
C GLN A 284 -4.35 2.72 -16.87
N PRO A 285 -4.50 1.72 -17.75
CA PRO A 285 -4.46 0.34 -17.31
C PRO A 285 -3.13 0.02 -16.60
N LYS A 286 -3.22 -0.60 -15.43
CA LYS A 286 -2.05 -1.06 -14.68
C LYS A 286 -1.87 -2.55 -14.87
N VAL A 287 -0.63 -3.05 -14.82
CA VAL A 287 -0.33 -4.47 -15.05
C VAL A 287 0.21 -5.10 -13.77
N LEU A 288 -0.34 -6.26 -13.41
CA LEU A 288 0.15 -7.12 -12.33
C LEU A 288 0.79 -8.36 -12.99
N PRO A 289 2.11 -8.42 -13.09
CA PRO A 289 2.80 -9.60 -13.59
C PRO A 289 2.54 -10.82 -12.69
N HIS A 290 2.50 -12.02 -13.28
CA HIS A 290 2.43 -13.26 -12.50
C HIS A 290 3.84 -13.66 -12.03
N PRO A 291 4.07 -13.91 -10.72
CA PRO A 291 5.42 -14.11 -10.18
C PRO A 291 6.08 -15.43 -10.61
N THR A 292 5.29 -16.41 -11.07
CA THR A 292 5.81 -17.74 -11.46
C THR A 292 5.52 -18.12 -12.92
N MET A 293 4.86 -17.26 -13.70
CA MET A 293 4.47 -17.57 -15.09
C MET A 293 4.68 -16.36 -15.99
N ASP A 294 5.72 -16.41 -16.82
CA ASP A 294 6.15 -15.31 -17.69
C ASP A 294 5.12 -14.89 -18.76
N ASN A 295 4.22 -15.80 -19.12
CA ASN A 295 3.19 -15.56 -20.13
C ASN A 295 1.84 -15.14 -19.55
N VAL A 296 1.75 -14.96 -18.23
CA VAL A 296 0.51 -14.59 -17.53
C VAL A 296 0.64 -13.22 -16.88
N ALA A 297 -0.34 -12.37 -17.11
CA ALA A 297 -0.44 -11.07 -16.46
C ALA A 297 -1.90 -10.69 -16.21
N PHE A 298 -2.13 -9.79 -15.27
CA PHE A 298 -3.43 -9.22 -15.01
C PHE A 298 -3.42 -7.73 -15.31
N VAL A 299 -4.42 -7.24 -16.03
CA VAL A 299 -4.59 -5.82 -16.31
C VAL A 299 -5.71 -5.29 -15.44
N VAL A 300 -5.42 -4.24 -14.66
CA VAL A 300 -6.38 -3.60 -13.76
C VAL A 300 -6.81 -2.27 -14.34
N ARG A 301 -8.11 -1.99 -14.27
CA ARG A 301 -8.69 -0.68 -14.56
C ARG A 301 -9.58 -0.25 -13.41
N ALA A 302 -9.51 1.03 -13.06
CA ALA A 302 -10.34 1.62 -12.04
C ALA A 302 -11.37 2.57 -12.66
N PHE A 303 -12.60 2.50 -12.15
CA PHE A 303 -13.72 3.29 -12.62
C PHE A 303 -14.43 3.95 -11.43
N SER A 304 -14.80 5.21 -11.58
CA SER A 304 -15.74 5.88 -10.69
C SER A 304 -17.16 5.61 -11.16
N ASN A 305 -18.07 5.36 -10.22
CA ASN A 305 -19.49 5.15 -10.55
C ASN A 305 -20.25 6.48 -10.45
N ASN A 306 -21.44 6.52 -11.07
CA ASN A 306 -22.30 7.70 -11.09
C ASN A 306 -22.92 7.99 -9.72
N TYR A 307 -23.47 9.20 -9.59
CA TYR A 307 -24.27 9.60 -8.44
C TYR A 307 -25.44 8.64 -8.20
N GLY A 308 -25.61 8.23 -6.94
CA GLY A 308 -26.67 7.30 -6.54
C GLY A 308 -26.32 5.81 -6.70
N ASP A 309 -25.16 5.47 -7.25
CA ASP A 309 -24.67 4.08 -7.20
C ASP A 309 -24.26 3.74 -5.75
N GLU A 310 -24.62 2.53 -5.33
CA GLU A 310 -24.24 1.96 -4.04
C GLU A 310 -22.73 1.75 -3.90
N ARG A 311 -21.99 1.81 -5.02
CA ARG A 311 -20.54 1.61 -5.10
C ARG A 311 -19.84 2.92 -5.40
N LEU A 312 -18.80 3.22 -4.65
CA LEU A 312 -17.98 4.40 -4.83
C LEU A 312 -17.09 4.29 -6.08
N CYS A 313 -16.35 3.20 -6.18
CA CYS A 313 -15.49 2.89 -7.32
C CYS A 313 -15.43 1.39 -7.56
N SER A 314 -15.03 1.00 -8.76
CA SER A 314 -14.96 -0.39 -9.19
C SER A 314 -13.60 -0.66 -9.85
N PHE A 315 -12.97 -1.76 -9.48
CA PHE A 315 -11.72 -2.26 -10.05
C PHE A 315 -12.01 -3.50 -10.89
N VAL A 316 -11.78 -3.41 -12.19
CA VAL A 316 -11.91 -4.54 -13.12
C VAL A 316 -10.52 -5.11 -13.36
N VAL A 317 -10.36 -6.40 -13.07
CA VAL A 317 -9.13 -7.16 -13.30
C VAL A 317 -9.36 -8.14 -14.43
N THR A 318 -8.54 -8.08 -15.48
CA THR A 318 -8.60 -8.99 -16.63
C THR A 318 -7.32 -9.82 -16.71
N LYS A 319 -7.45 -11.13 -16.72
CA LYS A 319 -6.33 -12.08 -16.91
C LYS A 319 -5.99 -12.21 -18.38
N PHE A 320 -4.69 -12.16 -18.67
CA PHE A 320 -4.10 -12.44 -19.97
C PHE A 320 -3.18 -13.64 -19.88
N GLU A 321 -3.34 -14.57 -20.83
CA GLU A 321 -2.44 -15.72 -21.03
C GLU A 321 -2.00 -15.70 -22.50
N ASP A 322 -0.69 -15.73 -22.73
CA ASP A 322 -0.09 -15.66 -24.07
C ASP A 322 -0.55 -14.46 -24.91
N GLY A 323 -0.83 -13.34 -24.23
CA GLY A 323 -1.28 -12.11 -24.87
C GLY A 323 -2.80 -12.02 -25.09
N LYS A 324 -3.57 -13.06 -24.76
CA LYS A 324 -5.03 -13.13 -24.96
C LYS A 324 -5.77 -13.05 -23.64
N ALA A 325 -6.86 -12.28 -23.62
CA ALA A 325 -7.72 -12.18 -22.44
C ALA A 325 -8.56 -13.46 -22.25
N THR A 326 -8.41 -14.12 -21.10
CA THR A 326 -9.04 -15.41 -20.78
C THR A 326 -10.07 -15.33 -19.66
N TRP A 327 -9.98 -14.35 -18.77
CA TRP A 327 -10.86 -14.20 -17.61
C TRP A 327 -10.93 -12.74 -17.14
N HIS A 328 -12.01 -12.35 -16.47
CA HIS A 328 -12.07 -11.09 -15.74
C HIS A 328 -12.91 -11.22 -14.46
N SER A 329 -12.67 -10.33 -13.50
CA SER A 329 -13.51 -10.15 -12.31
C SER A 329 -13.48 -8.69 -11.86
N THR A 330 -14.48 -8.30 -11.07
CA THR A 330 -14.67 -6.93 -10.60
C THR A 330 -14.84 -6.92 -9.10
N GLU A 331 -14.19 -5.97 -8.43
CA GLU A 331 -14.37 -5.67 -7.01
C GLU A 331 -14.70 -4.19 -6.85
N SER A 332 -15.55 -3.85 -5.88
CA SER A 332 -16.00 -2.47 -5.70
C SER A 332 -15.88 -2.02 -4.25
N ILE A 333 -15.56 -0.74 -4.06
CA ILE A 333 -15.61 -0.10 -2.74
C ILE A 333 -17.04 0.36 -2.52
N ALA A 334 -17.66 -0.07 -1.42
CA ALA A 334 -19.00 0.36 -1.05
C ALA A 334 -19.04 1.87 -0.74
N ASN A 335 -20.10 2.54 -1.21
CA ASN A 335 -20.34 3.94 -0.92
C ASN A 335 -20.74 4.11 0.56
N PRO A 336 -19.99 4.85 1.40
CA PRO A 336 -20.30 5.04 2.83
C PRO A 336 -21.69 5.59 3.12
N LEU A 337 -22.23 6.36 2.19
CA LEU A 337 -23.26 7.35 2.49
C LEU A 337 -24.59 6.95 1.85
N GLN A 338 -25.02 5.73 2.11
CA GLN A 338 -26.31 5.22 1.60
C GLN A 338 -27.54 5.81 2.32
N ASN A 339 -27.38 6.68 3.33
CA ASN A 339 -28.54 7.39 3.89
C ASN A 339 -28.17 8.71 4.59
N PRO A 340 -27.88 9.79 3.85
CA PRO A 340 -28.27 11.10 4.34
C PRO A 340 -29.80 11.07 4.42
N GLN A 341 -30.39 11.39 5.58
CA GLN A 341 -31.80 11.77 5.60
C GLN A 341 -32.04 12.83 4.50
N PRO A 342 -33.25 12.96 3.93
CA PRO A 342 -33.54 13.95 2.88
C PRO A 342 -33.05 15.37 3.22
N ASP A 343 -32.90 15.66 4.51
CA ASP A 343 -32.47 16.95 5.05
C ASP A 343 -31.00 16.96 5.59
N CYS A 344 -30.21 15.87 5.50
CA CYS A 344 -28.76 15.89 5.84
C CYS A 344 -28.00 16.52 4.68
N HIS A 345 -27.52 17.75 4.89
CA HIS A 345 -26.61 18.45 3.98
C HIS A 345 -25.13 18.29 4.35
N ASP A 346 -24.79 17.37 5.27
CA ASP A 346 -23.39 17.10 5.66
C ASP A 346 -22.68 16.35 4.53
N TYR A 347 -21.42 16.73 4.25
CA TYR A 347 -20.60 16.13 3.21
C TYR A 347 -19.51 15.26 3.84
N SER A 348 -19.45 13.96 3.55
CA SER A 348 -18.25 13.18 3.91
C SER A 348 -17.31 13.07 2.73
N TRP A 349 -16.01 12.94 2.99
CA TRP A 349 -15.02 12.77 1.93
C TRP A 349 -14.42 11.39 1.96
N ALA A 350 -14.24 10.79 0.77
CA ALA A 350 -13.41 9.61 0.63
C ALA A 350 -12.42 9.86 -0.49
N THR A 351 -11.12 9.82 -0.19
CA THR A 351 -10.10 9.83 -1.24
C THR A 351 -9.80 8.39 -1.63
N VAL A 352 -9.75 8.10 -2.93
CA VAL A 352 -9.41 6.78 -3.47
C VAL A 352 -8.22 6.89 -4.40
N SER A 353 -7.23 6.03 -4.22
CA SER A 353 -6.00 5.99 -5.00
C SER A 353 -5.86 4.67 -5.72
N PHE A 354 -5.60 4.74 -7.02
CA PHE A 354 -5.39 3.58 -7.88
C PHE A 354 -3.88 3.31 -7.99
N ILE A 355 -3.38 2.28 -7.31
CA ILE A 355 -1.93 2.13 -7.05
C ILE A 355 -1.33 0.94 -7.81
N CYS A 356 -1.90 -0.25 -7.67
CA CYS A 356 -1.40 -1.53 -8.22
C CYS A 356 0.08 -1.80 -7.88
N LYS A 357 0.44 -1.69 -6.60
CA LYS A 357 1.78 -2.03 -6.11
C LYS A 357 1.78 -3.44 -5.52
N ARG A 358 2.87 -4.19 -5.73
CA ARG A 358 3.08 -5.49 -5.08
C ARG A 358 3.10 -5.29 -3.56
N SER A 359 2.42 -6.18 -2.84
CA SER A 359 2.30 -6.16 -1.39
C SER A 359 3.10 -7.26 -0.73
N ASP A 360 3.26 -8.41 -1.40
CA ASP A 360 4.03 -9.54 -0.88
C ASP A 360 4.75 -10.31 -1.99
N ASN A 361 5.58 -11.27 -1.56
CA ASN A 361 6.33 -12.13 -2.46
C ASN A 361 5.53 -13.34 -2.99
N HIS A 362 4.24 -13.45 -2.65
CA HIS A 362 3.37 -14.57 -2.99
C HIS A 362 2.09 -14.14 -3.73
N GLY A 363 2.20 -13.05 -4.49
CA GLY A 363 1.27 -12.68 -5.54
C GLY A 363 0.20 -11.66 -5.15
N THR A 364 0.21 -11.10 -3.94
CA THR A 364 -0.77 -10.07 -3.57
C THR A 364 -0.30 -8.70 -4.04
N PHE A 365 -1.23 -7.96 -4.66
CA PHE A 365 -1.06 -6.56 -5.06
C PHE A 365 -2.12 -5.71 -4.38
N CYS A 366 -1.73 -4.54 -3.89
CA CYS A 366 -2.66 -3.48 -3.50
C CYS A 366 -3.11 -2.74 -4.75
N ILE A 367 -4.37 -2.93 -5.14
CA ILE A 367 -4.93 -2.32 -6.35
C ILE A 367 -5.55 -0.95 -6.07
N GLY A 368 -6.15 -0.78 -4.89
CA GLY A 368 -6.78 0.46 -4.48
C GLY A 368 -6.53 0.74 -3.00
N LEU A 369 -6.27 2.00 -2.67
CA LEU A 369 -6.30 2.50 -1.29
C LEU A 369 -7.37 3.56 -1.18
N TYR A 370 -8.02 3.64 -0.03
CA TYR A 370 -8.95 4.70 0.25
C TYR A 370 -8.83 5.17 1.69
N ARG A 371 -9.15 6.45 1.89
CA ARG A 371 -9.27 7.05 3.21
C ARG A 371 -10.55 7.85 3.27
N ILE A 372 -11.31 7.66 4.34
CA ILE A 372 -12.49 8.47 4.62
C ILE A 372 -12.06 9.58 5.58
N GLN A 373 -12.13 10.83 5.12
CA GLN A 373 -11.84 11.98 5.97
C GLN A 373 -13.15 12.53 6.54
N ARG A 374 -13.13 12.88 7.83
CA ARG A 374 -14.27 13.49 8.52
C ARG A 374 -14.71 14.72 7.74
N SER A 375 -16.02 14.83 7.53
CA SER A 375 -16.72 15.94 6.93
C SER A 375 -16.23 17.32 7.39
N GLU A 376 -16.11 18.28 6.48
CA GLU A 376 -16.25 19.71 6.80
C GLU A 376 -17.65 19.86 7.38
N THR A 377 -17.78 19.75 8.69
CA THR A 377 -19.01 20.13 9.36
C THR A 377 -19.01 21.65 9.49
N SER A 378 -20.07 22.31 9.03
CA SER A 378 -20.40 23.68 9.47
C SER A 378 -20.93 23.70 10.92
N ARG A 379 -21.02 22.52 11.56
CA ARG A 379 -21.49 22.29 12.92
C ARG A 379 -20.41 21.57 13.75
N LEU A 380 -20.28 21.89 15.02
CA LEU A 380 -19.28 21.26 15.90
C LEU A 380 -19.52 19.75 16.15
N GLU A 381 -20.67 19.21 15.72
CA GLU A 381 -21.07 17.82 15.89
C GLU A 381 -21.63 17.26 14.58
N LEU A 382 -21.21 16.04 14.20
CA LEU A 382 -21.75 15.27 13.07
C LEU A 382 -23.22 14.91 13.35
N CYS A 383 -24.11 14.96 12.34
CA CYS A 383 -25.45 14.38 12.49
C CYS A 383 -25.34 12.88 12.84
N PRO A 384 -26.16 12.33 13.78
CA PRO A 384 -26.24 10.89 14.06
C PRO A 384 -26.61 10.00 12.86
N CYS A 385 -27.08 10.62 11.78
CA CYS A 385 -27.39 10.02 10.48
C CYS A 385 -26.16 9.94 9.55
N CYS A 386 -25.21 10.85 9.74
CA CYS A 386 -24.00 11.02 8.95
C CYS A 386 -22.75 10.51 9.75
N GLU A 387 -22.96 10.03 11.00
CA GLU A 387 -22.04 9.18 11.76
C GLU A 387 -21.98 7.78 11.12
N PRO A 388 -20.79 7.28 10.70
CA PRO A 388 -20.68 5.98 10.03
C PRO A 388 -21.07 4.83 10.97
N ARG A 389 -22.36 4.46 11.01
CA ARG A 389 -22.88 3.39 11.89
C ARG A 389 -22.25 2.01 11.65
N THR A 390 -21.51 1.84 10.56
CA THR A 390 -20.97 0.55 10.10
C THR A 390 -19.46 0.50 9.93
N ARG A 391 -18.71 1.60 10.10
CA ARG A 391 -17.30 1.62 9.69
C ARG A 391 -16.36 1.42 10.85
N ARG A 392 -15.59 0.33 10.78
CA ARG A 392 -14.63 -0.06 11.81
C ARG A 392 -13.26 0.63 11.62
N GLY A 393 -13.00 1.28 10.48
CA GLY A 393 -11.73 1.94 10.13
C GLY A 393 -11.89 3.28 9.36
N ASP A 394 -10.89 4.17 9.44
CA ASP A 394 -10.79 5.42 8.65
C ASP A 394 -9.99 5.25 7.35
N TRP A 395 -9.29 4.13 7.22
CA TRP A 395 -8.49 3.74 6.05
C TRP A 395 -8.94 2.38 5.53
N GLY A 396 -8.76 2.15 4.24
CA GLY A 396 -8.92 0.82 3.67
C GLY A 396 -8.10 0.55 2.41
N ALA A 397 -7.92 -0.73 2.14
CA ALA A 397 -7.15 -1.24 1.03
C ALA A 397 -7.93 -2.35 0.32
N VAL A 398 -7.96 -2.29 -1.00
CA VAL A 398 -8.42 -3.39 -1.86
C VAL A 398 -7.20 -4.08 -2.44
N THR A 399 -7.11 -5.38 -2.22
CA THR A 399 -6.03 -6.22 -2.71
C THR A 399 -6.54 -7.25 -3.70
N PHE A 400 -5.64 -7.71 -4.58
CA PHE A 400 -5.88 -8.80 -5.49
C PHE A 400 -4.66 -9.73 -5.48
N ASN A 401 -4.88 -11.03 -5.23
CA ASN A 401 -3.83 -12.03 -5.31
C ASN A 401 -3.83 -12.71 -6.68
N VAL A 402 -2.77 -12.56 -7.45
CA VAL A 402 -2.67 -13.07 -8.84
C VAL A 402 -2.55 -14.58 -8.92
N LEU A 403 -2.06 -15.24 -7.85
CA LEU A 403 -1.92 -16.70 -7.80
C LEU A 403 -3.27 -17.38 -7.49
N THR A 404 -4.05 -16.80 -6.57
CA THR A 404 -5.37 -17.35 -6.19
C THR A 404 -6.54 -16.71 -6.93
N GLN A 405 -6.31 -15.61 -7.66
CA GLN A 405 -7.30 -14.81 -8.39
C GLN A 405 -8.45 -14.29 -7.52
N ASN A 406 -8.15 -13.88 -6.29
CA ASN A 406 -9.14 -13.44 -5.32
C ASN A 406 -8.87 -12.02 -4.84
N PHE A 407 -9.95 -11.29 -4.59
CA PHE A 407 -9.90 -9.99 -3.93
C PHE A 407 -9.98 -10.13 -2.42
N ARG A 408 -9.41 -9.15 -1.71
CA ARG A 408 -9.68 -8.91 -0.29
C ARG A 408 -9.80 -7.41 -0.03
N GLN A 409 -10.57 -7.07 0.99
CA GLN A 409 -10.65 -5.71 1.51
C GLN A 409 -10.18 -5.71 2.95
N HIS A 410 -9.35 -4.74 3.29
CA HIS A 410 -8.82 -4.53 4.62
C HIS A 410 -9.21 -3.13 5.08
N GLU A 411 -9.62 -3.01 6.34
CA GLU A 411 -9.88 -1.72 6.98
C GLU A 411 -8.84 -1.51 8.08
N TYR A 412 -8.41 -0.26 8.27
CA TYR A 412 -7.40 0.13 9.26
C TYR A 412 -7.90 1.32 10.07
N LEU A 413 -7.41 1.41 11.31
CA LEU A 413 -7.61 2.55 12.18
C LEU A 413 -6.28 3.25 12.44
N SER A 414 -6.18 4.52 12.04
CA SER A 414 -5.06 5.36 12.46
C SER A 414 -5.34 6.03 13.79
N THR A 415 -4.32 6.07 14.66
CA THR A 415 -4.32 6.91 15.87
C THR A 415 -4.06 8.39 15.57
N ARG A 416 -3.67 8.73 14.33
CA ARG A 416 -3.31 10.09 13.89
C ARG A 416 -4.38 10.65 12.96
N LEU A 417 -5.44 11.18 13.56
CA LEU A 417 -6.53 11.86 12.84
C LEU A 417 -6.08 13.15 12.13
N ASP A 418 -4.94 13.72 12.57
CA ASP A 418 -4.34 14.96 12.08
C ASP A 418 -3.46 14.78 10.82
N VAL A 419 -3.13 13.55 10.42
CA VAL A 419 -2.49 13.31 9.12
C VAL A 419 -3.47 13.75 8.05
N LEU A 420 -3.09 14.63 7.15
CA LEU A 420 -3.93 15.02 6.01
C LEU A 420 -3.57 14.18 4.78
N TRP A 421 -4.55 13.52 4.17
CA TRP A 421 -4.45 12.99 2.80
C TRP A 421 -4.67 14.16 1.83
N ASP A 422 -4.03 15.30 2.08
CA ASP A 422 -4.11 16.44 1.16
C ASP A 422 -2.77 16.55 0.42
N ALA A 423 -2.77 16.08 -0.83
CA ALA A 423 -1.66 16.21 -1.77
C ALA A 423 -1.67 17.57 -2.49
N ASP A 424 -2.26 18.62 -1.89
CA ASP A 424 -2.21 19.96 -2.48
C ASP A 424 -0.77 20.50 -2.43
N ASN A 425 -0.08 20.32 -3.57
CA ASN A 425 1.23 20.88 -3.86
C ASN A 425 1.17 22.38 -4.15
N ARG A 426 -0.01 23.04 -4.14
CA ARG A 426 -0.13 24.41 -4.65
C ARG A 426 0.48 25.47 -3.75
N ASN A 427 0.85 25.17 -2.50
CA ASN A 427 1.72 26.04 -1.71
C ASN A 427 2.33 25.33 -0.48
N GLN A 428 3.53 24.75 -0.63
CA GLN A 428 4.34 24.34 0.54
C GLN A 428 4.61 25.52 1.52
N LEU A 429 4.50 26.76 1.01
CA LEU A 429 4.72 27.98 1.79
C LEU A 429 3.52 28.43 2.64
N VAL A 430 2.28 27.99 2.33
CA VAL A 430 1.04 28.43 3.00
C VAL A 430 0.60 27.44 4.10
N ASP A 431 0.95 26.16 3.97
CA ASP A 431 0.55 25.08 4.87
C ASP A 431 1.69 24.64 5.82
N ARG A 432 2.37 25.61 6.45
CA ARG A 432 3.45 25.30 7.41
C ARG A 432 2.88 24.60 8.64
N ASN A 433 3.62 23.66 9.22
CA ASN A 433 3.26 22.88 10.43
C ASN A 433 2.14 21.82 10.31
N LEU A 434 1.59 21.55 9.12
CA LEU A 434 0.66 20.43 8.93
C LEU A 434 1.40 19.13 8.63
N LEU A 435 0.90 18.00 9.16
CA LEU A 435 1.42 16.67 8.85
C LEU A 435 0.76 16.15 7.56
N LYS A 436 1.51 16.12 6.47
CA LYS A 436 1.03 15.73 5.14
C LYS A 436 1.42 14.31 4.82
N LEU A 437 0.51 13.51 4.28
CA LEU A 437 0.86 12.17 3.79
C LEU A 437 1.69 12.27 2.51
N GLU A 438 2.86 11.64 2.54
CA GLU A 438 3.85 11.65 1.46
C GLU A 438 3.89 10.31 0.71
N ASN A 439 3.64 9.20 1.40
CA ASN A 439 3.55 7.88 0.79
C ASN A 439 2.66 6.94 1.59
N VAL A 440 2.19 5.90 0.92
CA VAL A 440 1.49 4.78 1.53
C VAL A 440 1.83 3.50 0.80
N HIS A 441 2.09 2.45 1.57
CA HIS A 441 2.45 1.15 1.06
C HIS A 441 1.72 0.06 1.85
N LEU A 442 1.09 -0.88 1.16
CA LEU A 442 0.50 -2.05 1.78
C LEU A 442 1.49 -3.20 1.67
N TRP A 443 1.85 -3.81 2.79
CA TRP A 443 2.83 -4.89 2.85
C TRP A 443 2.36 -5.99 3.80
N ASN A 444 2.24 -7.23 3.30
CA ASN A 444 1.79 -8.38 4.09
C ASN A 444 0.54 -8.08 4.94
N ASP A 445 -0.49 -7.47 4.34
CA ASP A 445 -1.74 -7.01 4.99
C ASP A 445 -1.59 -5.84 5.99
N ASP A 446 -0.39 -5.33 6.26
CA ASP A 446 -0.18 -4.13 7.08
C ASP A 446 -0.04 -2.89 6.18
N LEU A 447 -0.55 -1.74 6.64
CA LEU A 447 -0.51 -0.47 5.90
C LEU A 447 0.55 0.47 6.49
N VAL A 448 1.63 0.71 5.76
CA VAL A 448 2.68 1.66 6.14
C VAL A 448 2.39 3.03 5.56
N LEU A 449 2.27 4.02 6.44
CA LEU A 449 2.08 5.43 6.14
C LEU A 449 3.42 6.16 6.30
N ALA A 450 3.74 7.02 5.34
CA ALA A 450 4.82 7.98 5.45
C ALA A 450 4.26 9.39 5.33
N ALA A 451 4.55 10.24 6.29
CA ALA A 451 4.06 11.61 6.34
C ALA A 451 5.20 12.59 6.64
N GLY A 452 5.17 13.78 6.04
CA GLY A 452 6.14 14.85 6.24
C GLY A 452 5.52 16.02 7.00
N LYS A 453 6.31 16.65 7.87
CA LYS A 453 5.98 17.95 8.49
C LYS A 453 7.11 18.92 8.22
N MET A 454 6.83 20.00 7.50
CA MET A 454 7.81 21.06 7.26
C MET A 454 7.76 22.09 8.39
N SER A 455 8.91 22.37 9.01
CA SER A 455 9.11 23.43 9.99
C SER A 455 9.45 24.76 9.34
N ASP A 456 9.39 25.84 10.14
CA ASP A 456 9.62 27.21 9.67
C ASP A 456 11.06 27.47 9.15
N ASP A 457 12.03 26.65 9.59
CA ASP A 457 13.42 26.67 9.12
C ASP A 457 13.65 25.81 7.86
N GLN A 458 12.59 25.49 7.12
CA GLN A 458 12.61 24.69 5.88
C GLN A 458 13.14 23.26 6.04
N LYS A 459 13.15 22.76 7.28
CA LYS A 459 13.46 21.36 7.54
C LYS A 459 12.19 20.53 7.46
N THR A 460 12.29 19.32 6.91
CA THR A 460 11.18 18.38 6.87
C THR A 460 11.44 17.26 7.86
N ASP A 461 10.54 17.10 8.83
CA ASP A 461 10.48 15.95 9.72
C ASP A 461 9.62 14.86 9.07
N ILE A 462 10.19 13.68 8.85
CA ILE A 462 9.46 12.52 8.29
C ILE A 462 8.90 11.67 9.43
N TYR A 463 7.73 11.08 9.21
CA TYR A 463 7.00 10.25 10.17
C TYR A 463 6.58 8.97 9.46
N LEU A 464 6.89 7.82 10.07
CA LEU A 464 6.45 6.52 9.58
C LEU A 464 5.47 5.91 10.60
N GLN A 465 4.36 5.36 10.11
CA GLN A 465 3.37 4.68 10.93
C GLN A 465 2.88 3.41 10.22
N THR A 466 3.01 2.26 10.87
CA THR A 466 2.39 1.02 10.40
C THR A 466 1.02 0.86 11.06
N LEU A 467 -0.02 0.65 10.27
CA LEU A 467 -1.37 0.32 10.71
C LEU A 467 -1.64 -1.16 10.46
N HIS A 468 -2.33 -1.79 11.42
CA HIS A 468 -2.74 -3.18 11.32
C HIS A 468 -4.23 -3.26 10.95
N PRO A 469 -4.67 -4.33 10.25
CA PRO A 469 -6.07 -4.53 9.93
C PRO A 469 -6.93 -4.55 11.20
N VAL A 470 -8.11 -3.91 11.12
CA VAL A 470 -9.09 -3.91 12.21
C VAL A 470 -9.53 -5.35 12.51
N GLY A 471 -9.54 -5.69 13.80
CA GLY A 471 -9.75 -7.06 14.27
C GLY A 471 -8.47 -7.72 14.78
N SER A 472 -7.27 -7.21 14.44
CA SER A 472 -5.99 -7.75 14.93
C SER A 472 -5.77 -7.41 16.42
N HIS A 473 -6.46 -8.11 17.32
CA HIS A 473 -6.55 -7.76 18.75
C HIS A 473 -5.23 -7.87 19.53
N GLN A 474 -4.23 -8.56 18.99
CA GLN A 474 -2.88 -8.67 19.59
C GLN A 474 -1.85 -7.76 18.93
N ALA A 475 -2.22 -7.02 17.89
CA ALA A 475 -1.33 -5.99 17.37
C ALA A 475 -1.21 -4.88 18.42
N PRO A 476 0.00 -4.49 18.84
CA PRO A 476 0.15 -3.33 19.71
C PRO A 476 -0.52 -2.14 19.04
N SER A 477 -1.11 -1.23 19.82
CA SER A 477 -1.56 0.06 19.28
C SER A 477 -0.42 0.64 18.43
N PRO A 478 -0.69 1.14 17.21
CA PRO A 478 0.35 1.55 16.29
C PRO A 478 1.18 2.66 16.93
N GLN A 479 2.31 2.26 17.53
CA GLN A 479 3.28 3.13 18.18
C GLN A 479 4.61 2.87 17.50
N TRP A 480 4.77 3.44 16.32
CA TRP A 480 6.11 3.65 15.78
C TRP A 480 6.49 5.06 16.17
N ALA A 481 7.54 5.16 16.99
CA ALA A 481 8.13 6.44 17.34
C ALA A 481 8.50 7.16 16.04
N PRO A 482 8.18 8.45 15.91
CA PRO A 482 8.45 9.20 14.71
C PRO A 482 9.95 9.12 14.40
N VAL A 483 10.34 8.51 13.28
CA VAL A 483 11.74 8.62 12.89
C VAL A 483 11.94 10.01 12.32
N ARG A 484 12.41 10.89 13.19
CA ARG A 484 12.77 12.25 12.82
C ARG A 484 14.04 12.22 11.98
N ILE A 485 13.88 12.02 10.67
CA ILE A 485 14.84 12.53 9.71
C ILE A 485 14.54 14.00 9.56
N THR A 486 15.56 14.82 9.76
CA THR A 486 15.49 16.24 9.51
C THR A 486 16.37 16.51 8.29
N CYS A 487 15.75 16.87 7.16
CA CYS A 487 16.45 17.21 5.92
C CYS A 487 16.08 18.62 5.46
N ILE A 488 17.04 19.31 4.82
CA ILE A 488 16.83 20.65 4.27
C ILE A 488 16.14 20.52 2.91
N LEU A 489 14.92 21.03 2.79
CA LEU A 489 14.16 21.17 1.53
C LEU A 489 14.02 19.88 0.70
N GLN A 490 13.10 18.98 1.09
CA GLN A 490 12.70 17.89 0.20
C GLN A 490 11.83 18.41 -0.96
N ALA A 491 12.44 18.54 -2.14
CA ALA A 491 11.72 18.86 -3.37
C ALA A 491 11.16 17.56 -3.98
N GLY A 492 9.93 17.21 -3.61
CA GLY A 492 9.23 16.04 -4.14
C GLY A 492 8.61 15.12 -3.09
N GLY A 493 7.72 14.21 -3.51
CA GLY A 493 7.13 13.22 -2.62
C GLY A 493 8.17 12.22 -2.11
N ILE A 494 8.03 11.78 -0.85
CA ILE A 494 8.89 10.74 -0.26
C ILE A 494 8.61 9.39 -0.92
N GLU A 495 9.61 8.76 -1.52
CA GLU A 495 9.50 7.34 -1.92
C GLU A 495 9.85 6.44 -0.74
N VAL A 496 8.95 5.51 -0.40
CA VAL A 496 9.23 4.46 0.59
C VAL A 496 9.19 3.12 -0.11
N PHE A 497 10.26 2.34 0.05
CA PHE A 497 10.30 0.95 -0.37
C PHE A 497 10.35 0.05 0.85
N GLN A 498 9.83 -1.16 0.73
CA GLN A 498 9.84 -2.13 1.80
C GLN A 498 10.27 -3.49 1.28
N ASP A 499 11.11 -4.14 2.05
CA ASP A 499 11.52 -5.54 1.92
C ASP A 499 10.95 -6.32 3.11
N ASP A 500 11.05 -7.65 3.06
CA ASP A 500 10.65 -8.54 4.14
C ASP A 500 11.38 -8.25 5.46
N ASP A 501 12.58 -7.68 5.39
CA ASP A 501 13.46 -7.48 6.54
C ASP A 501 13.67 -6.04 6.96
N PHE A 502 13.41 -5.08 6.06
CA PHE A 502 13.69 -3.67 6.28
C PHE A 502 12.82 -2.74 5.42
N LEU A 503 12.73 -1.48 5.82
CA LEU A 503 12.12 -0.40 5.05
C LEU A 503 13.22 0.57 4.60
N ILE A 504 13.09 1.08 3.38
CA ILE A 504 14.07 1.91 2.71
C ILE A 504 13.45 3.28 2.48
N LEU A 505 14.15 4.31 2.92
CA LEU A 505 13.80 5.69 2.73
C LEU A 505 14.98 6.44 2.09
N PRO A 506 14.96 6.64 0.77
CA PRO A 506 15.88 7.53 0.08
C PRO A 506 15.61 8.99 0.50
N THR A 507 16.65 9.71 0.86
CA THR A 507 16.66 11.15 1.15
C THR A 507 17.58 11.88 0.16
N LEU A 508 17.74 13.20 0.30
CA LEU A 508 18.58 13.97 -0.61
C LEU A 508 20.07 13.65 -0.47
N GLY A 509 20.57 13.44 0.75
CA GLY A 509 21.98 13.15 1.00
C GLY A 509 22.30 11.68 1.26
N GLY A 510 21.31 10.82 1.46
CA GLY A 510 21.57 9.38 1.58
C GLY A 510 20.35 8.47 1.52
N LEU A 511 20.58 7.25 1.96
CA LEU A 511 19.60 6.19 2.11
C LEU A 511 19.48 5.84 3.59
N THR A 512 18.27 5.82 4.11
CA THR A 512 18.00 5.28 5.44
C THR A 512 17.35 3.91 5.33
N ILE A 513 17.93 2.92 6.00
CA ILE A 513 17.41 1.55 6.09
C ILE A 513 16.92 1.31 7.51
N TYR A 514 15.64 1.00 7.63
CA TYR A 514 14.90 0.76 8.88
C TYR A 514 14.67 -0.72 9.09
N GLN A 515 14.91 -1.21 10.31
CA GLN A 515 14.71 -2.60 10.69
C GLN A 515 13.93 -2.66 12.00
N PRO A 516 12.93 -3.55 12.13
CA PRO A 516 12.25 -3.76 13.41
C PRO A 516 13.24 -4.17 14.51
N SER A 517 13.07 -3.60 15.70
CA SER A 517 14.00 -3.75 16.84
C SER A 517 13.25 -3.87 18.17
N THR A 518 13.81 -4.66 19.09
CA THR A 518 13.32 -4.76 20.48
C THR A 518 13.78 -3.60 21.36
N THR A 519 14.76 -2.83 20.91
CA THR A 519 15.31 -1.67 21.63
C THR A 519 15.09 -0.38 20.83
N PRO A 520 14.73 0.72 21.50
CA PRO A 520 14.66 2.02 20.84
C PRO A 520 16.03 2.39 20.28
N SER A 521 16.03 2.99 19.09
CA SER A 521 17.22 3.66 18.57
C SER A 521 17.01 5.15 18.73
N ASP A 522 17.77 5.75 19.64
CA ASP A 522 17.78 7.20 19.85
C ASP A 522 18.76 7.82 18.85
N GLY A 523 18.23 8.46 17.82
CA GLY A 523 19.06 9.17 16.86
C GLY A 523 18.23 10.04 15.94
N ILE A 524 18.63 11.30 15.78
CA ILE A 524 18.14 12.17 14.73
C ILE A 524 19.08 11.97 13.55
N ILE A 525 18.53 11.59 12.40
CA ILE A 525 19.29 11.61 11.16
C ILE A 525 19.22 13.04 10.65
N ILE A 526 20.35 13.73 10.79
CA ILE A 526 20.54 15.09 10.30
C ILE A 526 21.15 14.97 8.89
N ASP A 527 20.33 15.14 7.87
CA ASP A 527 20.77 15.11 6.47
C ASP A 527 21.07 16.54 5.98
N ASP A 528 22.07 17.15 6.60
CA ASP A 528 22.52 18.53 6.33
C ASP A 528 23.67 18.57 5.31
N SER A 529 23.99 17.43 4.70
CA SER A 529 25.17 17.27 3.83
C SER A 529 25.11 18.09 2.53
N TRP A 530 24.00 18.79 2.29
CA TRP A 530 23.72 19.54 1.08
C TRP A 530 23.63 21.05 1.31
N GLU A 531 24.49 21.81 0.64
CA GLU A 531 24.33 23.25 0.50
C GLU A 531 23.32 23.54 -0.64
N LEU A 532 22.25 24.27 -0.32
CA LEU A 532 21.28 24.74 -1.31
C LEU A 532 21.96 25.64 -2.35
N SER A 533 22.25 25.10 -3.53
CA SER A 533 22.60 25.94 -4.68
C SER A 533 21.33 26.64 -5.18
N GLN A 534 21.38 27.96 -5.34
CA GLN A 534 20.25 28.81 -5.80
C GLN A 534 19.66 28.37 -7.16
N VAL A 535 20.35 27.49 -7.90
CA VAL A 535 19.93 26.97 -9.21
C VAL A 535 18.97 25.76 -9.08
N ALA A 536 18.90 25.12 -7.90
CA ALA A 536 18.08 23.92 -7.68
C ALA A 536 16.57 24.20 -7.54
N HIS A 537 16.14 25.47 -7.51
CA HIS A 537 14.75 25.86 -7.27
C HIS A 537 13.75 25.44 -8.35
N VAL A 538 14.20 24.98 -9.53
CA VAL A 538 13.34 24.84 -10.72
C VAL A 538 13.15 23.39 -11.20
N GLN A 539 13.85 22.38 -10.67
CA GLN A 539 13.91 21.05 -11.34
C GLN A 539 13.35 19.84 -10.58
N LEU A 540 12.77 20.01 -9.39
CA LEU A 540 12.32 18.87 -8.57
C LEU A 540 10.87 19.01 -8.10
N LEU A 541 9.96 19.22 -9.06
CA LEU A 541 8.52 19.07 -8.82
C LEU A 541 8.12 17.60 -9.04
N TYR A 542 8.30 16.77 -8.01
CA TYR A 542 7.60 15.49 -7.96
C TYR A 542 6.20 15.69 -7.40
N SER A 543 5.23 15.25 -8.19
CA SER A 543 3.82 15.37 -7.85
C SER A 543 3.27 14.02 -7.41
N LEU A 544 2.78 13.96 -6.17
CA LEU A 544 1.89 12.91 -5.65
C LEU A 544 0.66 12.66 -6.54
N VAL A 545 0.37 13.57 -7.48
CA VAL A 545 -0.64 13.40 -8.53
C VAL A 545 -0.46 12.09 -9.33
N SER A 546 0.74 11.48 -9.36
CA SER A 546 0.91 10.18 -10.02
C SER A 546 0.43 8.96 -9.21
N MET A 547 0.27 9.09 -7.88
CA MET A 547 -0.06 7.99 -6.98
C MET A 547 -1.46 8.06 -6.39
N SER A 548 -1.99 9.26 -6.23
CA SER A 548 -3.30 9.49 -5.65
C SER A 548 -4.03 10.55 -6.43
N GLU A 549 -5.26 10.24 -6.80
CA GLU A 549 -6.14 11.26 -7.32
C GLU A 549 -7.28 11.48 -6.36
N MET A 550 -7.43 12.74 -5.97
CA MET A 550 -8.47 13.13 -5.05
C MET A 550 -9.79 13.18 -5.79
N LEU A 551 -10.54 12.09 -5.67
CA LEU A 551 -11.95 12.07 -6.00
C LEU A 551 -12.70 12.47 -4.73
N GLU A 552 -13.41 13.60 -4.77
CA GLU A 552 -14.23 14.12 -3.69
C GLU A 552 -15.60 13.44 -3.71
N LEU A 553 -16.06 12.93 -2.58
CA LEU A 553 -17.43 12.47 -2.46
C LEU A 553 -18.32 13.71 -2.28
N LYS A 554 -19.18 13.99 -3.27
CA LYS A 554 -20.11 15.13 -3.26
C LYS A 554 -21.54 14.64 -3.08
N HIS A 555 -22.29 15.39 -2.29
CA HIS A 555 -23.74 15.25 -2.13
C HIS A 555 -24.46 16.29 -3.00
N ASN A 556 -25.50 15.86 -3.70
CA ASN A 556 -26.46 16.75 -4.32
C ASN A 556 -27.87 16.12 -4.27
N GLU A 557 -28.87 16.85 -4.77
CA GLU A 557 -30.26 16.38 -4.85
C GLU A 557 -30.44 15.07 -5.65
N MET A 558 -29.44 14.69 -6.47
CA MET A 558 -29.44 13.45 -7.25
C MET A 558 -28.67 12.29 -6.58
N GLY A 559 -28.15 12.47 -5.36
CA GLY A 559 -27.47 11.45 -4.57
C GLY A 559 -26.00 11.75 -4.26
N CYS A 560 -25.22 10.71 -3.98
CA CYS A 560 -23.80 10.79 -3.63
C CYS A 560 -22.93 10.25 -4.78
N GLY A 561 -21.85 10.95 -5.15
CA GLY A 561 -20.96 10.55 -6.24
C GLY A 561 -19.57 11.17 -6.14
N LEU A 562 -18.62 10.72 -6.97
CA LEU A 562 -17.25 11.24 -7.01
C LEU A 562 -17.13 12.44 -7.96
N THR A 563 -16.51 13.53 -7.51
CA THR A 563 -16.11 14.69 -8.33
C THR A 563 -14.64 14.98 -8.20
N THR A 564 -14.03 15.56 -9.22
CA THR A 564 -12.66 16.04 -9.07
C THR A 564 -12.64 17.37 -8.32
N ARG A 565 -11.64 17.60 -7.46
CA ARG A 565 -11.46 18.88 -6.74
C ARG A 565 -11.40 20.11 -7.66
N ASN A 566 -10.92 19.93 -8.89
CA ASN A 566 -10.88 21.00 -9.90
C ASN A 566 -12.29 21.44 -10.35
N GLU A 567 -13.28 20.55 -10.36
CA GLU A 567 -14.67 20.88 -10.73
C GLU A 567 -15.34 21.78 -9.69
N ARG A 568 -14.96 21.69 -8.40
CA ARG A 568 -15.43 22.59 -7.32
C ARG A 568 -15.05 24.05 -7.56
N SER A 569 -13.82 24.29 -8.02
CA SER A 569 -13.30 25.66 -8.25
C SER A 569 -14.08 26.43 -9.33
N ARG A 570 -14.76 25.72 -10.24
CA ARG A 570 -15.56 26.32 -11.32
C ARG A 570 -17.05 26.46 -10.98
N GLY A 571 -17.49 25.87 -9.87
CA GLY A 571 -18.91 25.75 -9.52
C GLY A 571 -19.32 26.39 -8.20
N ARG A 572 -18.45 27.16 -7.53
CA ARG A 572 -18.89 27.98 -6.38
C ARG A 572 -19.74 29.15 -6.90
N PRO A 573 -20.97 29.38 -6.41
CA PRO A 573 -21.49 30.74 -6.40
C PRO A 573 -20.53 31.59 -5.56
N ASP A 574 -20.31 32.84 -5.98
CA ASP A 574 -19.47 33.79 -5.24
C ASP A 574 -19.82 33.72 -3.75
N SER A 575 -18.80 33.53 -2.91
CA SER A 575 -19.00 33.62 -1.47
C SER A 575 -19.58 35.01 -1.20
N PRO A 576 -20.59 35.15 -0.33
CA PRO A 576 -21.13 36.47 -0.03
C PRO A 576 -19.96 37.36 0.40
N GLN A 577 -19.84 38.53 -0.25
CA GLN A 577 -18.82 39.49 0.12
C GLN A 577 -18.96 39.75 1.62
N ILE A 578 -17.94 39.39 2.38
CA ILE A 578 -17.79 39.89 3.73
C ILE A 578 -17.58 41.39 3.57
N VAL A 579 -18.66 42.16 3.68
CA VAL A 579 -18.59 43.60 3.84
C VAL A 579 -17.86 43.82 5.16
N HIS A 580 -16.57 44.14 5.07
CA HIS A 580 -15.84 44.70 6.19
C HIS A 580 -16.51 46.02 6.55
N SER A 581 -17.43 46.00 7.53
CA SER A 581 -17.75 47.20 8.29
C SER A 581 -16.54 47.46 9.19
N VAL A 582 -15.62 48.27 8.68
CA VAL A 582 -14.60 48.90 9.50
C VAL A 582 -15.35 49.87 10.42
N ASP A 583 -15.50 49.51 11.69
CA ASP A 583 -15.37 50.50 12.76
C ASP A 583 -14.10 50.17 13.54
N GLN A 584 -13.20 51.13 13.47
CA GLN A 584 -11.82 51.10 13.93
C GLN A 584 -11.76 51.12 15.45
N TRP A 585 -11.10 50.14 16.06
CA TRP A 585 -10.44 50.33 17.34
C TRP A 585 -9.03 49.73 17.25
N SER A 586 -8.07 50.57 16.85
CA SER A 586 -6.64 50.31 16.98
C SER A 586 -6.19 50.68 18.40
N PRO A 587 -5.31 49.89 19.05
CA PRO A 587 -4.73 50.23 20.34
C PRO A 587 -3.32 50.77 20.14
N TYR A 588 -3.06 52.07 20.34
CA TYR A 588 -1.71 52.60 20.65
C TYR A 588 -1.81 53.95 21.37
N PRO A 589 -0.78 54.33 22.14
CA PRO A 589 -0.93 54.85 23.48
C PRO A 589 -0.85 56.38 23.54
N ILE A 590 -1.49 56.90 24.58
CA ILE A 590 -1.51 58.32 24.94
C ILE A 590 -0.26 58.63 25.75
N ASP A 591 0.48 59.63 25.30
CA ASP A 591 1.24 60.61 26.08
C ASP A 591 1.64 61.68 25.04
N ALA A 592 1.62 62.99 25.24
CA ALA A 592 1.01 63.94 26.15
C ALA A 592 1.33 65.33 25.50
N VAL A 593 0.66 66.39 25.97
CA VAL A 593 1.12 67.79 25.88
C VAL A 593 0.79 68.56 24.58
N ASP A 594 -0.33 69.28 24.69
CA ASP A 594 -0.45 70.75 24.59
C ASP A 594 -0.50 71.53 23.25
N PHE A 595 -1.59 72.32 23.23
CA PHE A 595 -1.76 73.70 22.76
C PHE A 595 -1.75 73.95 21.25
N GLU A 596 -2.94 74.19 20.69
CA GLU A 596 -3.50 75.54 20.50
C GLU A 596 -2.63 76.38 19.56
N TYR A 597 -3.14 76.66 18.36
CA TYR A 597 -3.27 78.06 17.94
C TYR A 597 -4.51 78.24 17.06
N TYR A 598 -5.22 79.28 17.46
CA TYR A 598 -6.33 79.96 16.83
C TYR A 598 -6.00 80.39 15.38
N TYR A 599 -7.06 80.61 14.61
CA TYR A 599 -7.00 81.67 13.60
C TYR A 599 -6.80 83.00 14.35
N ASP A 600 -5.72 83.70 14.00
CA ASP A 600 -5.18 84.95 14.57
C ASP A 600 -4.37 84.83 15.87
#